data_AF-L0K424-F1
#
_entry.id   AF-L0K424-F1
#
_cell.length_a   1.000
_cell.length_b   1.000
_cell.length_c   1.000
_cell.angle_alpha   90.00
_cell.angle_beta   90.00
_cell.angle_gamma   90.00
#
_symmetry.space_group_name_H-M   'P 1'
#
loop_
_entity.id
_entity.type
_entity.pdbx_description
1 polymer ?
#
loop_
_entity_poly.entity_id
_entity_poly.type
_entity_poly.pdbx_seq_one_letter_code
_entity_poly.pdbx_strand_id
1 'polypeptide(L)' 'MNEAIPAQCPDCGATELNLARVSPTDHDRGQEWVVHATCERCDEYAEWFE' A
#
# COMPACT_ATOMS: atom_id res chain seq x y z
N MET A 1 -2.52 10.18 10.92
CA MET A 1 -2.87 11.22 9.91
C MET A 1 -3.54 10.46 8.78
N ASN A 2 -4.59 10.98 8.13
CA ASN A 2 -5.29 10.19 7.09
C ASN A 2 -4.45 10.20 5.79
N GLU A 3 -3.47 9.31 5.72
CA GLU A 3 -2.59 9.15 4.56
C GLU A 3 -3.44 8.60 3.41
N ALA A 4 -3.80 9.49 2.49
CA ALA A 4 -4.57 9.11 1.32
C ALA A 4 -3.67 8.28 0.40
N ILE A 5 -4.09 7.05 0.13
CA ILE A 5 -3.43 6.16 -0.83
C ILE A 5 -3.38 6.91 -2.18
N PRO A 6 -2.18 7.09 -2.78
CA PRO A 6 -2.07 7.81 -4.03
C PRO A 6 -2.79 7.05 -5.13
N ALA A 7 -3.41 7.77 -6.08
CA ALA A 7 -4.08 7.15 -7.22
C ALA A 7 -3.09 6.61 -8.27
N GLN A 8 -1.80 6.95 -8.14
CA GLN A 8 -0.74 6.57 -9.07
C GLN A 8 0.55 6.25 -8.30
N CYS A 9 1.36 5.35 -8.84
CA CYS A 9 2.69 5.07 -8.32
C CYS A 9 3.58 6.33 -8.43
N PRO A 10 4.09 6.87 -7.32
CA PRO A 10 4.96 8.06 -7.35
C PRO A 10 6.31 7.80 -8.03
N ASP A 11 6.78 6.55 -8.04
CA ASP A 11 8.06 6.18 -8.67
C ASP A 11 7.99 6.12 -10.21
N CYS A 12 7.05 5.35 -10.76
CA CYS A 12 6.99 5.09 -12.20
C CYS A 12 5.80 5.74 -12.94
N GLY A 13 4.88 6.37 -12.20
CA GLY A 13 3.68 7.00 -12.77
C GLY A 13 2.60 6.01 -13.23
N ALA A 14 2.68 4.73 -12.84
CA ALA A 14 1.63 3.77 -13.14
C ALA A 14 0.32 4.16 -12.43
N THR A 15 -0.80 4.10 -13.16
CA THR A 15 -2.15 4.37 -12.61
C THR A 15 -2.77 3.19 -11.89
N GLU A 16 -2.18 2.01 -12.01
CA GLU A 16 -2.66 0.77 -11.40
C GLU A 16 -1.74 0.42 -10.23
N LEU A 17 -2.22 0.69 -9.02
CA LEU A 17 -1.63 0.21 -7.77
C LEU A 17 -2.46 -0.95 -7.25
N ASN A 18 -1.78 -2.01 -6.83
CA ASN A 18 -2.41 -3.13 -6.17
C ASN A 18 -2.61 -2.79 -4.69
N LEU A 19 -3.85 -2.88 -4.21
CA LEU A 19 -4.22 -2.57 -2.84
C LEU A 19 -4.69 -3.84 -2.15
N ALA A 20 -3.88 -4.34 -1.22
CA ALA A 20 -4.20 -5.50 -0.40
C ALA A 20 -4.57 -5.06 1.01
N ARG A 21 -5.77 -5.42 1.48
CA ARG A 21 -6.14 -5.20 2.88
C ARG A 21 -5.57 -6.35 3.72
N VAL A 22 -4.63 -6.03 4.60
CA VAL A 22 -3.88 -7.02 5.38
C VAL A 22 -4.39 -7.03 6.81
N SER A 23 -4.60 -8.23 7.33
CA SER A 23 -5.10 -8.42 8.70
C SER A 23 -3.98 -8.20 9.73
N PRO A 24 -4.33 -7.83 10.97
CA PRO A 24 -3.35 -7.66 12.05
C PRO A 24 -2.46 -8.88 12.32
N THR A 25 -2.96 -10.07 12.02
CA THR A 25 -2.22 -11.33 12.21
C THR A 25 -1.20 -11.58 11.10
N ASP A 26 -1.30 -10.87 9.99
CA ASP A 26 -0.51 -11.08 8.76
C ASP A 26 0.54 -9.97 8.57
N HIS A 27 0.68 -9.04 9.52
CA HIS A 27 1.71 -8.00 9.53
C HIS A 27 2.21 -7.68 10.93
N ASP A 28 3.42 -7.12 11.03
CA ASP A 28 4.03 -6.74 12.33
C ASP A 28 3.76 -5.27 12.72
N ARG A 29 2.85 -4.57 12.05
CA ARG A 29 2.55 -3.13 12.27
C ARG A 29 1.57 -2.84 13.40
N GLY A 30 1.06 -3.86 14.10
CA GLY A 30 0.16 -3.68 15.23
C GLY A 30 -1.12 -4.50 15.11
N GLN A 31 -2.15 -4.10 15.85
CA GLN A 31 -3.39 -4.85 15.99
C GLN A 31 -4.52 -4.35 15.07
N GLU A 32 -4.23 -3.43 14.16
CA GLU A 32 -5.21 -2.77 13.31
C GLU A 32 -5.13 -3.30 11.88
N TRP A 33 -6.24 -3.21 11.14
CA TRP A 33 -6.24 -3.56 9.73
C TRP A 33 -5.56 -2.46 8.94
N VAL A 34 -4.62 -2.84 8.09
CA VAL A 34 -3.88 -1.90 7.24
C VAL A 34 -4.10 -2.23 5.77
N VAL A 35 -3.84 -1.26 4.89
CA VAL A 35 -3.77 -1.44 3.45
C VAL A 35 -2.32 -1.43 3.02
N HIS A 36 -1.89 -2.48 2.34
CA HIS A 36 -0.61 -2.54 1.67
C HIS A 36 -0.81 -2.15 0.21
N ALA A 37 -0.22 -1.02 -0.20
CA ALA A 37 -0.24 -0.56 -1.58
C ALA A 37 1.09 -0.90 -2.26
N THR A 38 1.04 -1.66 -3.34
CA THR A 38 2.22 -2.01 -4.14
C THR A 38 2.03 -1.65 -5.60
N CYS A 39 3.12 -1.33 -6.31
CA CYS A 39 3.08 -1.13 -7.75
C CYS A 39 3.59 -2.37 -8.49
N GLU A 40 2.71 -3.05 -9.22
CA GLU A 40 3.07 -4.24 -10.01
C GLU A 40 3.94 -3.91 -11.24
N ARG A 41 4.08 -2.63 -11.59
CA ARG A 41 4.83 -2.19 -12.77
C ARG A 41 6.32 -2.01 -12.51
N CYS A 42 6.68 -1.33 -11.42
CA CYS A 42 8.08 -1.12 -11.05
C CYS A 42 8.54 -2.07 -9.93
N ASP A 43 7.63 -2.69 -9.18
CA ASP A 43 7.92 -3.51 -7.99
C ASP A 43 8.69 -2.77 -6.86
N GLU A 44 9.10 -1.53 -7.10
CA GLU A 44 9.87 -0.68 -6.17
C GLU A 44 8.98 0.06 -5.17
N TYR A 45 7.72 0.33 -5.54
CA TYR A 45 6.79 1.04 -4.67
C TYR A 45 6.00 0.03 -3.82
N ALA A 46 6.22 0.08 -2.50
CA ALA A 46 5.51 -0.72 -1.50
C ALA A 46 5.34 0.10 -0.20
N GLU A 47 4.12 0.55 0.07
CA GLU A 47 3.78 1.43 1.21
C GLU A 47 2.57 0.90 1.97
N TRP A 48 2.47 1.26 3.24
CA TRP A 48 1.45 0.77 4.17
C TRP A 48 0.62 1.92 4.72
N PHE A 49 -0.69 1.75 4.78
CA PHE A 49 -1.67 2.77 5.15
C PHE A 49 -2.61 2.24 6.24
N GLU A 50 -2.97 3.09 7.21
CA GLU A 50 -3.92 2.81 8.30
C GLU A 50 -5.33 3.40 8.04
#